data_AF-A0A7G8FMT5-F1
#
_entry.id   AF-A0A7G8FMT5-F1
#
_cell.length_a   1.000
_cell.length_b   1.000
_cell.length_c   1.000
_cell.angle_alpha   90.00
_cell.angle_beta   90.00
_cell.angle_gamma   90.00
#
_symmetry.space_group_name_H-M   'P 1'
#
loop_
_entity.id
_entity.type
_entity.pdbx_description
1 polymer ?
#
loop_
_entity_poly.entity_id
_entity_poly.type
_entity_poly.pdbx_seq_one_letter_code
_entity_poly.pdbx_strand_id
1 'polypeptide(L)'
;MKVLRQLQNLLITAFLGLLLAYGAGRVDACVEGLAWGMPFEQVAIHLGEGQALSQEQAGRYVKRDVFLDRLPVSQATFEVDPEQGLTNLAYEFAIDDMTEVLAGLRAQHGPPLSTSLDHESHNDQVWVWNTGEDLITAVKSEAAGQQAFLISYRPSRLRPEML
;
A
#
# COMPACT_ATOMS: atom_id res chain seq x y z
N MET A 1 17.01 -35.48 -38.95
CA MET A 1 16.46 -35.72 -37.59
C MET A 1 17.15 -34.92 -36.47
N LYS A 2 18.48 -34.77 -36.44
CA LYS A 2 19.18 -33.99 -35.38
C LYS A 2 18.83 -32.48 -35.36
N VAL A 3 18.72 -31.86 -36.52
CA VAL A 3 18.43 -30.41 -36.66
C VAL A 3 17.02 -30.06 -36.14
N LEU A 4 16.03 -30.90 -36.40
CA LEU A 4 14.65 -30.69 -35.91
C LEU A 4 14.57 -30.74 -34.38
N ARG A 5 15.39 -31.60 -33.75
CA ARG A 5 15.47 -31.76 -32.30
C ARG A 5 16.19 -30.58 -31.63
N GLN A 6 17.18 -30.01 -32.31
CA GLN A 6 17.85 -28.78 -31.84
C GLN A 6 16.94 -27.55 -31.92
N LEU A 7 16.11 -27.46 -32.98
CA LEU A 7 15.13 -26.38 -33.13
C LEU A 7 14.04 -26.45 -32.04
N GLN A 8 13.56 -27.66 -31.73
CA GLN A 8 12.59 -27.88 -30.64
C GLN A 8 13.16 -27.48 -29.28
N ASN A 9 14.40 -27.84 -28.98
CA ASN A 9 15.01 -27.48 -27.70
C ASN A 9 15.17 -25.96 -27.54
N LEU A 10 15.54 -25.25 -28.62
CA LEU A 10 15.63 -23.77 -28.62
C LEU A 10 14.27 -23.10 -28.41
N LEU A 11 13.21 -23.65 -29.00
CA LEU A 11 11.84 -23.15 -28.79
C LEU A 11 11.37 -23.37 -27.36
N ILE A 12 11.68 -24.53 -26.76
CA ILE A 12 11.31 -24.83 -25.37
C ILE A 12 12.06 -23.91 -24.40
N THR A 13 13.37 -23.68 -24.59
CA THR A 13 14.13 -22.77 -23.72
C THR A 13 13.70 -21.32 -23.88
N ALA A 14 13.41 -20.87 -25.10
CA ALA A 14 12.87 -19.53 -25.34
C ALA A 14 11.49 -19.35 -24.70
N PHE A 15 10.61 -20.36 -24.80
CA PHE A 15 9.29 -20.33 -24.19
C PHE A 15 9.36 -20.37 -22.66
N LEU A 16 10.26 -21.16 -22.09
CA LEU A 16 10.48 -21.20 -20.64
C LEU A 16 11.08 -19.88 -20.13
N GLY A 17 11.99 -19.27 -20.88
CA GLY A 17 12.52 -17.93 -20.57
C GLY A 17 11.46 -16.84 -20.65
N LEU A 18 10.55 -16.93 -21.62
CA LEU A 18 9.41 -16.02 -21.73
C LEU A 18 8.44 -16.18 -20.57
N LEU A 19 8.10 -17.42 -20.17
CA LEU A 19 7.23 -17.68 -19.03
C LEU A 19 7.82 -17.18 -17.71
N LEU A 20 9.14 -17.30 -17.52
CA LEU A 20 9.83 -16.76 -16.34
C LEU A 20 9.87 -15.22 -16.35
N ALA A 21 9.97 -14.58 -17.52
CA ALA A 21 9.94 -13.13 -17.64
C ALA A 21 8.54 -12.51 -17.39
N TYR A 22 7.47 -13.27 -17.63
CA TYR A 22 6.08 -12.85 -17.39
C TYR A 22 5.55 -13.23 -15.99
N GLY A 23 6.37 -13.86 -15.13
CA GLY A 23 5.94 -14.55 -13.92
C GLY A 23 5.73 -13.73 -12.65
N ALA A 24 5.86 -12.40 -12.67
CA ALA A 24 5.53 -11.57 -11.51
C ALA A 24 4.26 -10.76 -11.83
N GLY A 25 3.10 -11.33 -11.56
CA GLY A 25 1.86 -10.56 -11.51
C GLY A 25 2.06 -9.44 -10.49
N ARG A 26 2.03 -8.18 -10.95
CA ARG A 26 1.99 -7.04 -10.05
C ARG A 26 0.71 -7.16 -9.23
N VAL A 27 0.84 -7.21 -7.92
CA VAL A 27 -0.31 -7.11 -7.03
C VAL A 27 -0.63 -5.63 -6.94
N ASP A 28 -1.69 -5.21 -7.62
CA ASP A 28 -2.18 -3.84 -7.58
C ASP A 28 -2.51 -3.50 -6.12
N ALA A 29 -2.07 -2.32 -5.67
CA ALA A 29 -2.45 -1.82 -4.36
C ALA A 29 -3.87 -1.25 -4.45
N CYS A 30 -4.61 -1.23 -3.35
CA CYS A 30 -5.93 -0.58 -3.31
C CYS A 30 -5.88 0.93 -3.63
N VAL A 31 -4.71 1.56 -3.51
CA VAL A 31 -4.50 2.93 -3.96
C VAL A 31 -4.27 2.94 -5.47
N GLU A 32 -5.22 3.53 -6.20
CA GLU A 32 -5.19 3.59 -7.66
C GLU A 32 -3.84 4.14 -8.16
N GLY A 33 -3.25 3.46 -9.14
CA GLY A 33 -1.97 3.87 -9.73
C GLY A 33 -0.73 3.42 -8.95
N LEU A 34 -0.88 2.74 -7.81
CA LEU A 34 0.20 2.08 -7.09
C LEU A 34 0.06 0.55 -7.15
N ALA A 35 1.21 -0.12 -7.06
CA ALA A 35 1.28 -1.58 -6.96
C ALA A 35 2.34 -1.96 -5.94
N TRP A 36 2.12 -3.07 -5.24
CA TRP A 36 3.12 -3.63 -4.35
C TRP A 36 4.34 -4.08 -5.15
N GLY A 37 5.51 -3.76 -4.60
CA GLY A 37 6.80 -3.94 -5.25
C GLY A 37 7.16 -2.95 -6.37
N MET A 38 6.41 -1.85 -6.46
CA MET A 38 6.80 -0.71 -7.28
C MET A 38 8.13 -0.09 -6.77
N PRO A 39 9.09 0.25 -7.65
CA PRO A 39 10.34 0.89 -7.23
C PRO A 39 10.11 2.33 -6.77
N PHE A 40 11.05 2.85 -5.97
CA PHE A 40 10.99 4.16 -5.34
C PHE A 40 10.62 5.29 -6.32
N GLU A 41 11.23 5.32 -7.51
CA GLU A 41 11.03 6.39 -8.49
C GLU A 41 9.58 6.43 -8.98
N GLN A 42 8.95 5.27 -9.19
CA GLN A 42 7.56 5.18 -9.63
C GLN A 42 6.60 5.63 -8.52
N VAL A 43 6.86 5.25 -7.26
CA VAL A 43 6.07 5.71 -6.11
C VAL A 43 6.20 7.22 -5.92
N ALA A 44 7.43 7.75 -6.02
CA ALA A 44 7.72 9.16 -5.90
C ALA A 44 6.98 10.01 -6.95
N ILE A 45 6.93 9.53 -8.21
CA ILE A 45 6.19 10.15 -9.31
C ILE A 45 4.68 10.10 -9.05
N HIS A 46 4.16 8.95 -8.61
CA HIS A 46 2.73 8.77 -8.34
C HIS A 46 2.22 9.76 -7.28
N LEU A 47 2.99 9.95 -6.19
CA LEU A 47 2.64 10.92 -5.15
C LEU A 47 2.71 12.39 -5.61
N GLY A 48 2.94 12.66 -6.90
CA GLY A 48 2.69 13.94 -7.56
C GLY A 48 3.71 15.04 -7.27
N GLU A 49 3.28 16.30 -7.36
CA GLU A 49 4.04 17.46 -6.91
C GLU A 49 3.69 17.77 -5.44
N GLY A 50 4.66 18.21 -4.64
CA GLY A 50 4.48 18.47 -3.20
C GLY A 50 5.81 18.94 -2.59
N GLN A 51 5.93 18.97 -1.26
CA GLN A 51 7.23 19.22 -0.63
C GLN A 51 8.26 18.17 -1.07
N ALA A 52 9.54 18.56 -1.01
CA ALA A 52 10.64 17.66 -1.31
C ALA A 52 10.54 16.39 -0.46
N LEU A 53 10.70 15.23 -1.12
CA LEU A 53 10.76 13.95 -0.45
C LEU A 53 11.89 13.96 0.59
N SER A 54 11.53 13.61 1.82
CA SER A 54 12.49 13.46 2.91
C SER A 54 12.67 11.99 3.22
N GLN A 55 13.92 11.55 3.35
CA GLN A 55 14.23 10.23 3.87
C GLN A 55 14.42 10.33 5.38
N GLU A 56 13.53 9.71 6.15
CA GLU A 56 13.64 9.70 7.61
C GLU A 56 14.56 8.57 8.08
N GLN A 57 14.48 7.41 7.44
CA GLN A 57 15.26 6.21 7.75
C GLN A 57 15.59 5.43 6.47
N ALA A 58 16.52 4.47 6.55
CA ALA A 58 16.83 3.62 5.41
C ALA A 58 15.56 2.92 4.90
N GLY A 59 15.21 3.15 3.62
CA GLY A 59 14.01 2.61 3.00
C GLY A 59 12.68 3.30 3.35
N ARG A 60 12.65 4.27 4.27
CA ARG A 60 11.43 4.99 4.68
C ARG A 60 11.46 6.45 4.23
N TYR A 61 10.43 6.83 3.49
CA TYR A 61 10.31 8.15 2.86
C TYR A 61 9.02 8.84 3.29
N VAL A 62 9.10 10.16 3.36
CA VAL A 62 8.00 11.03 3.76
C VAL A 62 7.81 12.13 2.71
N LYS A 63 6.54 12.38 2.39
CA LYS A 63 6.12 13.49 1.54
C LYS A 63 4.98 14.23 2.23
N ARG A 64 5.01 15.56 2.18
CA ARG A 64 3.96 16.42 2.75
C ARG A 64 3.24 17.17 1.66
N ASP A 65 2.06 17.67 2.00
CA ASP A 65 1.18 18.44 1.12
C ASP A 65 0.82 17.65 -0.15
N VAL A 66 0.39 16.40 0.05
CA VAL A 66 -0.03 15.50 -1.03
C VAL A 66 -1.55 15.40 -1.07
N PHE A 67 -2.09 15.02 -2.22
CA PHE A 67 -3.52 14.79 -2.39
C PHE A 67 -3.75 13.30 -2.65
N LEU A 68 -4.79 12.76 -2.02
CA LEU A 68 -5.39 11.49 -2.41
C LEU A 68 -6.71 11.80 -3.13
N ASP A 69 -6.69 11.67 -4.46
CA ASP A 69 -7.72 12.26 -5.35
C ASP A 69 -7.93 13.76 -5.07
N ARG A 70 -9.04 14.14 -4.42
CA ARG A 70 -9.36 15.53 -4.07
C ARG A 70 -9.16 15.84 -2.60
N LEU A 71 -8.81 14.83 -1.80
CA LEU A 71 -8.70 14.97 -0.37
C LEU A 71 -7.27 15.36 0.00
N PRO A 72 -7.06 16.49 0.71
CA PRO A 72 -5.74 16.87 1.18
C PRO A 72 -5.24 15.88 2.24
N VAL A 73 -3.97 15.55 2.17
CA VAL A 73 -3.30 14.68 3.13
C VAL A 73 -2.11 15.45 3.72
N SER A 74 -2.06 15.53 5.04
CA SER A 74 -0.98 16.21 5.76
C SER A 74 0.37 15.59 5.43
N GLN A 75 0.42 14.25 5.41
CA GLN A 75 1.63 13.49 5.17
C GLN A 75 1.35 12.13 4.53
N ALA A 76 2.14 11.76 3.52
CA ALA A 76 2.30 10.40 3.07
C ALA A 76 3.65 9.85 3.54
N THR A 77 3.63 8.67 4.12
CA THR A 77 4.82 7.90 4.50
C THR A 77 4.81 6.60 3.72
N PHE A 78 5.92 6.21 3.12
CA PHE A 78 6.00 4.95 2.39
C PHE A 78 7.35 4.28 2.59
N GLU A 79 7.35 2.95 2.53
CA GLU A 79 8.52 2.11 2.69
C GLU A 79 8.81 1.37 1.39
N VAL A 80 10.06 1.47 0.93
CA VAL A 80 10.55 0.80 -0.27
C VAL A 80 11.75 -0.04 0.11
N ASP A 81 11.60 -1.35 -0.05
CA ASP A 81 12.67 -2.32 0.09
C ASP A 81 13.47 -2.43 -1.22
N PRO A 82 14.81 -2.52 -1.19
CA PRO A 82 15.62 -2.62 -2.41
C PRO A 82 15.35 -3.86 -3.27
N GLU A 83 14.93 -4.97 -2.67
CA GLU A 83 14.66 -6.23 -3.37
C GLU A 83 13.18 -6.39 -3.71
N GLN A 84 12.31 -5.97 -2.79
CA GLN A 84 10.87 -6.22 -2.88
C GLN A 84 10.08 -5.03 -3.41
N GLY A 85 10.64 -3.81 -3.43
CA GLY A 85 9.96 -2.56 -3.82
C GLY A 85 9.03 -2.01 -2.73
N LEU A 86 7.96 -1.30 -3.10
CA LEU A 86 6.96 -0.75 -2.18
C LEU A 86 6.35 -1.85 -1.30
N THR A 87 6.44 -1.71 0.01
CA THR A 87 5.93 -2.68 1.00
C THR A 87 4.89 -2.09 1.97
N ASN A 88 4.89 -0.77 2.14
CA ASN A 88 4.00 -0.08 3.05
C ASN A 88 3.73 1.34 2.55
N LEU A 89 2.51 1.80 2.73
CA LEU A 89 2.07 3.16 2.42
C LEU A 89 1.09 3.62 3.50
N ALA A 90 1.34 4.79 4.07
CA ALA A 90 0.48 5.39 5.06
C ALA A 90 0.20 6.85 4.73
N TYR A 91 -1.02 7.28 5.01
CA TYR A 91 -1.51 8.64 4.85
C TYR A 91 -2.01 9.16 6.19
N GLU A 92 -1.64 10.39 6.50
CA GLU A 92 -2.12 11.13 7.66
C GLU A 92 -3.09 12.22 7.22
N PHE A 93 -4.34 12.08 7.65
CA PHE A 93 -5.42 12.99 7.34
C PHE A 93 -5.70 13.91 8.52
N ALA A 94 -6.29 15.07 8.25
CA ALA A 94 -6.90 15.86 9.29
C ALA A 94 -8.05 15.07 9.94
N ILE A 95 -8.25 15.25 11.24
CA ILE A 95 -9.31 14.53 11.97
C ILE A 95 -10.71 14.87 11.43
N ASP A 96 -10.88 16.08 10.89
CA ASP A 96 -12.13 16.56 10.30
C ASP A 96 -12.52 15.75 9.04
N ASP A 97 -11.54 15.21 8.31
CA ASP A 97 -11.76 14.40 7.11
C ASP A 97 -12.05 12.92 7.43
N MET A 98 -11.86 12.50 8.69
CA MET A 98 -11.98 11.10 9.11
C MET A 98 -13.30 10.45 8.69
N THR A 99 -14.41 11.16 8.86
CA THR A 99 -15.75 10.60 8.57
C THR A 99 -15.94 10.34 7.08
N GLU A 100 -15.49 11.25 6.22
CA GLU A 100 -15.58 11.09 4.77
C GLU A 100 -14.74 9.92 4.29
N VAL A 101 -13.51 9.83 4.80
CA VAL A 101 -12.58 8.75 4.49
C VAL A 101 -13.12 7.38 4.91
N LEU A 102 -13.59 7.23 6.15
CA LEU A 102 -14.16 5.98 6.64
C LEU A 102 -15.43 5.60 5.87
N ALA A 103 -16.24 6.58 5.46
CA ALA A 103 -17.41 6.35 4.62
C ALA A 103 -17.01 5.83 3.23
N GLY A 104 -15.97 6.42 2.61
CA GLY A 104 -15.41 5.97 1.34
C GLY A 104 -14.89 4.52 1.41
N LEU A 105 -14.03 4.23 2.40
CA LEU A 105 -13.50 2.88 2.62
C LEU A 105 -14.62 1.85 2.85
N ARG A 106 -15.66 2.23 3.63
CA ARG A 106 -16.80 1.36 3.88
C ARG A 106 -17.65 1.13 2.63
N ALA A 107 -17.84 2.16 1.80
CA ALA A 107 -18.60 2.03 0.56
C ALA A 107 -17.89 1.12 -0.45
N GLN A 108 -16.55 1.17 -0.50
CA GLN A 108 -15.74 0.39 -1.43
C GLN A 108 -15.49 -1.05 -0.95
N HIS A 109 -15.18 -1.24 0.34
CA HIS A 109 -14.70 -2.53 0.88
C HIS A 109 -15.65 -3.18 1.90
N GLY A 110 -16.79 -2.57 2.18
CA GLY A 110 -17.74 -3.05 3.18
C GLY A 110 -17.37 -2.68 4.62
N PRO A 111 -18.03 -3.27 5.62
CA PRO A 111 -17.80 -2.92 7.01
C PRO A 111 -16.41 -3.40 7.51
N PRO A 112 -15.67 -2.58 8.28
CA PRO A 112 -14.41 -3.00 8.89
C PRO A 112 -14.60 -3.96 10.07
N LEU A 113 -13.53 -4.66 10.42
CA LEU A 113 -13.32 -5.12 11.79
C LEU A 113 -12.84 -3.94 12.63
N SER A 114 -13.55 -3.63 13.72
CA SER A 114 -13.21 -2.49 14.57
C SER A 114 -12.91 -2.90 16.01
N THR A 115 -11.90 -2.29 16.61
CA THR A 115 -11.61 -2.42 18.05
C THR A 115 -11.22 -1.06 18.62
N SER A 116 -11.55 -0.85 19.90
CA SER A 116 -11.00 0.24 20.70
C SER A 116 -9.91 -0.31 21.62
N LEU A 117 -8.89 0.49 21.87
CA LEU A 117 -7.80 0.20 22.79
C LEU A 117 -7.71 1.38 23.74
N ASP A 118 -8.12 1.16 24.99
CA ASP A 118 -8.00 2.16 26.05
C ASP A 118 -6.72 1.85 26.87
N HIS A 119 -5.79 2.79 26.91
CA HIS A 119 -4.63 2.80 27.80
C HIS A 119 -4.61 4.10 28.61
N GLU A 120 -3.98 4.10 29.78
CA GLU A 120 -4.06 5.16 30.80
C GLU A 120 -3.85 6.61 30.29
N SER A 121 -3.20 6.80 29.14
CA SER A 121 -2.99 8.09 28.48
C SER A 121 -3.37 8.16 27.00
N HIS A 122 -3.93 7.08 26.42
CA HIS A 122 -4.23 6.95 24.98
C HIS A 122 -5.55 6.23 24.74
N ASN A 123 -6.38 6.78 23.85
CA ASN A 123 -7.54 6.09 23.31
C ASN A 123 -7.35 5.93 21.81
N ASP A 124 -7.15 4.68 21.38
CA ASP A 124 -6.99 4.35 19.98
C ASP A 124 -8.21 3.59 19.47
N GLN A 125 -8.77 4.08 18.38
CA GLN A 125 -9.79 3.36 17.63
C GLN A 125 -9.18 2.85 16.33
N VAL A 126 -9.26 1.54 16.13
CA VAL A 126 -8.67 0.85 14.98
C VAL A 126 -9.76 0.22 14.14
N TRP A 127 -9.69 0.43 12.83
CA TRP A 127 -10.52 -0.22 11.82
C TRP A 127 -9.65 -0.96 10.82
N VAL A 128 -9.99 -2.20 10.52
CA VAL A 128 -9.22 -3.07 9.63
C VAL A 128 -10.11 -3.62 8.52
N TRP A 129 -9.62 -3.52 7.28
CA TRP A 129 -10.18 -4.21 6.12
C TRP A 129 -9.11 -5.14 5.55
N ASN A 130 -9.49 -6.38 5.24
CA ASN A 130 -8.69 -7.29 4.42
C ASN A 130 -9.43 -7.45 3.09
N THR A 131 -8.90 -6.84 2.03
CA THR A 131 -9.51 -6.82 0.70
C THR A 131 -9.16 -8.08 -0.11
N GLY A 132 -8.31 -8.96 0.42
CA GLY A 132 -7.72 -10.08 -0.30
C GLY A 132 -6.31 -9.78 -0.81
N GLU A 133 -6.12 -8.60 -1.40
CA GLU A 133 -4.83 -8.14 -1.92
C GLU A 133 -4.15 -7.14 -0.96
N ASP A 134 -4.93 -6.37 -0.20
CA ASP A 134 -4.44 -5.37 0.74
C ASP A 134 -4.99 -5.59 2.15
N LEU A 135 -4.16 -5.24 3.13
CA LEU A 135 -4.63 -4.98 4.48
C LEU A 135 -4.63 -3.47 4.71
N ILE A 136 -5.83 -2.90 4.84
CA ILE A 136 -6.05 -1.50 5.14
C ILE A 136 -6.30 -1.37 6.63
N THR A 137 -5.54 -0.51 7.31
CA THR A 137 -5.72 -0.24 8.74
C THR A 137 -5.85 1.26 8.94
N ALA A 138 -7.02 1.70 9.41
CA ALA A 138 -7.26 3.07 9.83
C ALA A 138 -7.16 3.16 11.36
N VAL A 139 -6.47 4.16 11.87
CA VAL A 139 -6.28 4.39 13.30
C VAL A 139 -6.60 5.84 13.60
N LYS A 140 -7.54 6.06 14.51
CA LYS A 140 -7.68 7.32 15.23
C LYS A 140 -6.91 7.16 16.52
N SER A 141 -5.90 7.99 16.74
CA SER A 141 -5.16 8.03 18.00
C SER A 141 -5.36 9.36 18.70
N GLU A 142 -5.65 9.31 20.00
CA GLU A 142 -5.69 10.47 20.86
C GLU A 142 -4.54 10.37 21.86
N ALA A 143 -3.48 11.15 21.64
CA ALA A 143 -2.26 11.13 22.45
C ALA A 143 -1.92 12.55 22.93
N ALA A 144 -1.82 12.75 24.25
CA ALA A 144 -1.36 14.02 24.84
C ALA A 144 -2.10 15.28 24.33
N GLY A 145 -3.39 15.18 24.02
CA GLY A 145 -4.21 16.30 23.51
C GLY A 145 -4.09 16.55 22.01
N GLN A 146 -3.34 15.73 21.27
CA GLN A 146 -3.31 15.72 19.82
C GLN A 146 -4.09 14.52 19.29
N GLN A 147 -4.95 14.78 18.29
CA GLN A 147 -5.68 13.76 17.56
C GLN A 147 -5.03 13.57 16.21
N ALA A 148 -4.70 12.33 15.86
CA ALA A 148 -4.19 11.96 14.55
C ALA A 148 -5.09 10.90 13.94
N PHE A 149 -5.34 11.01 12.63
CA PHE A 149 -6.04 10.00 11.87
C PHE A 149 -5.16 9.48 10.74
N LEU A 150 -4.78 8.21 10.86
CA LEU A 150 -3.83 7.54 9.98
C LEU A 150 -4.53 6.42 9.24
N ILE A 151 -4.24 6.26 7.95
CA ILE A 151 -4.57 5.06 7.19
C ILE A 151 -3.28 4.45 6.69
N SER A 152 -3.12 3.15 6.86
CA SER A 152 -2.02 2.38 6.30
C SER A 152 -2.52 1.29 5.38
N TYR A 153 -1.74 1.01 4.35
CA TYR A 153 -1.93 0.01 3.32
C TYR A 153 -0.68 -0.85 3.28
N ARG A 154 -0.86 -2.16 3.19
CA ARG A 154 0.22 -3.12 2.96
C ARG A 154 -0.31 -4.34 2.20
N PRO A 155 0.56 -5.13 1.56
CA PRO A 155 0.14 -6.37 0.92
C PRO A 155 -0.51 -7.30 1.95
N SER A 156 -1.68 -7.84 1.63
CA SER A 156 -2.33 -8.85 2.45
C SER A 156 -1.51 -10.15 2.41
N ARG A 157 -1.26 -10.72 3.58
CA ARG A 157 -0.58 -12.02 3.71
C ARG A 157 -1.54 -13.20 3.75
N LEU A 158 -2.83 -12.92 3.96
CA LEU A 158 -3.87 -13.91 4.16
C LEU A 158 -5.06 -13.55 3.30
N ARG A 159 -5.29 -14.36 2.26
CA ARG A 159 -6.48 -14.22 1.42
C ARG A 159 -7.71 -14.71 2.21
N PRO A 160 -8.77 -13.89 2.34
CA PRO A 160 -9.99 -14.28 3.05
C PRO A 160 -10.61 -15.58 2.54
N GLU A 161 -10.47 -15.88 1.25
CA GLU A 161 -10.98 -17.11 0.63
C GLU A 161 -10.36 -18.41 1.17
N MET A 162 -9.24 -18.32 1.91
CA MET A 162 -8.57 -19.47 2.52
C MET A 162 -9.04 -19.78 3.94
N LEU A 163 -10.02 -19.02 4.47
CA LEU A 163 -10.63 -19.20 5.80
C LEU A 163 -12.06 -19.76 5.68
#